data_AF-H6N7Q5-F1
#
_entry.id   AF-H6N7Q5-F1
#
_cell.length_a   1.000
_cell.length_b   1.000
_cell.length_c   1.000
_cell.angle_alpha   90.00
_cell.angle_beta   90.00
_cell.angle_gamma   90.00
#
_symmetry.space_group_name_H-M   'P 1'
#
loop_
_entity.id
_entity.type
_entity.pdbx_description
1 polymer ?
#
loop_
_entity_poly.entity_id
_entity_poly.type
_entity_poly.pdbx_seq_one_letter_code
_entity_poly.pdbx_strand_id
1 'polypeptide(L)'
;MAKLFPILAFSGLSVAGFGGWYSFSGLRPKNLKQYLEWQGFELAFNKGDNIWKSILNEYRDIVARRTGKDSPQEKDIQDWCSEHLLQKDYETFKDDASKLCVNNPRTVRAKIVQQSGDIKSLIEGSSDNKDKDYKVAYIFRKHISGFTKLIGFTPPSEKEGEEVIENIVGGGEALKKWCLKSLESKPDDSLISNVKTLCSPKGFKTILELIKKLGQEGLLLTDDSNTAQLIMKYNQIKDKSSWVQESKSSNESNYFDLKKWCEEHKEKNFYEEGVFSNVYPKFRFRCLKS
;
A
#
# COMPACT_ATOMS: atom_id res chain seq x y z
N MET A 1 39.79 -58.97 22.16
CA MET A 1 38.74 -58.23 22.89
C MET A 1 37.65 -57.85 21.90
N ALA A 2 36.40 -58.15 22.27
CA ALA A 2 35.16 -57.96 21.51
C ALA A 2 34.95 -56.50 21.05
N LYS A 3 34.17 -56.18 20.01
CA LYS A 3 32.79 -56.63 19.72
C LYS A 3 32.45 -56.59 18.22
N LEU A 4 31.78 -57.66 17.76
CA LEU A 4 30.88 -57.73 16.61
C LEU A 4 29.58 -56.96 16.87
N PHE A 5 28.96 -56.40 15.81
CA PHE A 5 27.55 -56.59 15.39
C PHE A 5 27.21 -55.68 14.17
N PRO A 6 26.17 -55.99 13.36
CA PRO A 6 26.36 -56.32 11.95
C PRO A 6 25.66 -55.33 10.98
N ILE A 7 26.14 -55.37 9.74
CA ILE A 7 25.52 -54.75 8.56
C ILE A 7 24.25 -55.56 8.21
N LEU A 8 23.08 -54.95 8.41
CA LEU A 8 21.82 -55.47 7.87
C LEU A 8 21.66 -54.98 6.42
N ALA A 9 22.08 -55.83 5.49
CA ALA A 9 21.62 -55.79 4.12
C ALA A 9 20.20 -56.38 4.06
N PHE A 10 19.21 -55.55 3.71
CA PHE A 10 17.92 -56.04 3.22
C PHE A 10 17.88 -55.83 1.71
N SER A 11 18.25 -56.89 1.00
CA SER A 11 17.91 -57.14 -0.39
C SER A 11 16.43 -57.47 -0.54
N GLY A 12 15.78 -56.89 -1.53
CA GLY A 12 14.67 -57.52 -2.25
C GLY A 12 13.26 -57.23 -1.75
N LEU A 13 12.59 -56.28 -2.41
CA LEU A 13 11.16 -56.38 -2.73
C LEU A 13 10.95 -55.78 -4.13
N SER A 14 11.36 -56.54 -5.14
CA SER A 14 10.74 -56.49 -6.47
C SER A 14 9.41 -57.24 -6.38
N VAL A 15 8.32 -56.51 -6.17
CA VAL A 15 6.97 -56.93 -6.58
C VAL A 15 6.37 -55.80 -7.39
N ALA A 16 6.55 -55.90 -8.71
CA ALA A 16 5.63 -55.30 -9.66
C ALA A 16 4.27 -55.99 -9.46
N GLY A 17 3.44 -55.40 -8.61
CA GLY A 17 2.05 -55.79 -8.44
C GLY A 17 1.17 -54.91 -9.32
N PHE A 18 0.74 -55.43 -10.46
CA PHE A 18 -0.42 -54.95 -11.23
C PHE A 18 -1.71 -55.14 -10.39
N GLY A 19 -1.81 -54.45 -9.25
CA GLY A 19 -2.93 -54.54 -8.30
C GLY A 19 -3.36 -53.21 -7.70
N GLY A 20 -2.79 -52.08 -8.16
CA GLY A 20 -3.05 -50.75 -7.61
C GLY A 20 -4.05 -49.88 -8.38
N TRP A 21 -4.70 -50.39 -9.44
CA TRP A 21 -5.61 -49.56 -10.24
C TRP A 21 -7.08 -49.61 -9.77
N TYR A 22 -7.46 -50.63 -9.00
CA TYR A 22 -8.86 -50.87 -8.63
C TYR A 22 -9.36 -50.15 -7.36
N SER A 23 -8.50 -49.44 -6.64
CA SER A 23 -8.88 -48.69 -5.42
C SER A 23 -9.01 -47.17 -5.61
N PHE A 24 -8.72 -46.64 -6.81
CA PHE A 24 -8.84 -45.19 -7.09
C PHE A 24 -10.19 -44.74 -7.67
N SER A 25 -11.03 -45.66 -8.14
CA SER A 25 -12.37 -45.31 -8.67
C SER A 25 -13.33 -44.82 -7.56
N GLY A 26 -13.13 -45.26 -6.32
CA GLY A 26 -13.87 -44.80 -5.14
C GLY A 26 -13.40 -43.46 -4.56
N LEU A 27 -12.27 -42.93 -5.04
CA LEU A 27 -11.68 -41.66 -4.58
C LEU A 27 -12.04 -40.47 -5.50
N ARG A 28 -12.80 -40.70 -6.58
CA ARG A 28 -13.23 -39.60 -7.46
C ARG A 28 -14.30 -38.76 -6.75
N PRO A 29 -14.13 -37.43 -6.69
CA PRO A 29 -15.12 -36.57 -6.08
C PRO A 29 -16.47 -36.66 -6.78
N LYS A 30 -17.56 -36.82 -6.01
CA LYS A 30 -18.90 -37.07 -6.55
C LYS A 30 -19.52 -35.83 -7.19
N ASN A 31 -19.09 -34.64 -6.78
CA ASN A 31 -19.56 -33.36 -7.26
C ASN A 31 -18.43 -32.31 -7.17
N LEU A 32 -18.69 -31.12 -7.71
CA LEU A 32 -17.72 -30.03 -7.71
C LEU A 32 -17.28 -29.65 -6.28
N LYS A 33 -18.20 -29.61 -5.32
CA LYS A 33 -17.88 -29.31 -3.92
C LYS A 33 -16.80 -30.24 -3.38
N GLN A 34 -17.02 -31.55 -3.47
CA GLN A 34 -16.04 -32.53 -3.04
C GLN A 34 -14.74 -32.42 -3.82
N TYR A 35 -14.79 -32.06 -5.10
CA TYR A 35 -13.59 -31.86 -5.91
C TYR A 35 -12.75 -30.70 -5.38
N LEU A 36 -13.38 -29.56 -5.08
CA LEU A 36 -12.69 -28.39 -4.54
C LEU A 36 -12.11 -28.65 -3.16
N GLU A 37 -12.89 -29.27 -2.27
CA GLU A 37 -12.42 -29.66 -0.92
C GLU A 37 -11.29 -30.68 -0.99
N TRP A 38 -11.36 -31.65 -1.91
CA TRP A 38 -10.30 -32.64 -2.15
C TRP A 38 -9.02 -32.03 -2.70
N GLN A 39 -9.11 -30.92 -3.44
CA GLN A 39 -7.96 -30.11 -3.84
C GLN A 39 -7.39 -29.24 -2.69
N GLY A 40 -7.99 -29.29 -1.51
CA GLY A 40 -7.59 -28.50 -0.34
C GLY A 40 -8.12 -27.07 -0.34
N PHE A 41 -9.08 -26.74 -1.21
CA PHE A 41 -9.69 -25.42 -1.19
C PHE A 41 -10.72 -25.29 -0.05
N GLU A 42 -10.69 -24.14 0.61
CA GLU A 42 -11.77 -23.70 1.48
C GLU A 42 -12.85 -23.01 0.64
N LEU A 43 -14.12 -23.37 0.81
CA LEU A 43 -15.22 -22.78 0.05
C LEU A 43 -15.55 -21.36 0.53
N ALA A 44 -15.90 -20.48 -0.40
CA ALA A 44 -16.21 -19.07 -0.12
C ALA A 44 -17.43 -18.89 0.82
N PHE A 45 -18.45 -19.74 0.70
CA PHE A 45 -19.68 -19.67 1.53
C PHE A 45 -19.45 -19.78 3.03
N ASN A 46 -18.32 -20.33 3.47
CA ASN A 46 -18.06 -20.59 4.87
C ASN A 46 -17.46 -19.38 5.61
N LYS A 47 -17.22 -18.26 4.91
CA LYS A 47 -16.49 -17.10 5.42
C LYS A 47 -17.13 -15.82 4.85
N GLY A 48 -17.24 -14.77 5.68
CA GLY A 48 -18.15 -13.64 5.47
C GLY A 48 -18.02 -12.78 4.19
N ASP A 49 -18.87 -11.75 4.13
CA ASP A 49 -19.28 -11.03 2.91
C ASP A 49 -18.15 -10.51 2.00
N ASN A 50 -17.03 -10.03 2.55
CA ASN A 50 -15.95 -9.42 1.76
C ASN A 50 -15.19 -10.41 0.85
N ILE A 51 -15.39 -11.71 1.00
CA ILE A 51 -14.81 -12.71 0.10
C ILE A 51 -15.39 -12.57 -1.30
N TRP A 52 -16.70 -12.37 -1.41
CA TRP A 52 -17.34 -12.21 -2.71
C TRP A 52 -16.87 -10.96 -3.43
N LYS A 53 -16.66 -9.86 -2.69
CA LYS A 53 -16.00 -8.64 -3.20
C LYS A 53 -14.61 -8.92 -3.74
N SER A 54 -13.80 -9.66 -2.99
CA SER A 54 -12.44 -10.03 -3.38
C SER A 54 -12.45 -10.85 -4.67
N ILE A 55 -13.32 -11.85 -4.77
CA ILE A 55 -13.44 -12.72 -5.94
C ILE A 55 -13.92 -11.92 -7.15
N LEU A 56 -14.95 -11.08 -6.97
CA LEU A 56 -15.46 -10.21 -8.04
C LEU A 56 -14.39 -9.23 -8.54
N ASN A 57 -13.56 -8.70 -7.63
CA ASN A 57 -12.49 -7.78 -8.00
C ASN A 57 -11.42 -8.46 -8.85
N GLU A 58 -11.08 -9.71 -8.56
CA GLU A 58 -10.00 -10.44 -9.22
C GLU A 58 -10.42 -11.14 -10.52
N TYR A 59 -11.67 -11.63 -10.58
CA TYR A 59 -12.14 -12.49 -11.67
C TYR A 59 -13.37 -11.95 -12.39
N ARG A 60 -13.55 -10.62 -12.41
CA ARG A 60 -14.72 -9.96 -13.02
C ARG A 60 -15.08 -10.51 -14.41
N ASP A 61 -14.09 -10.70 -15.27
CA ASP A 61 -14.28 -11.20 -16.64
C ASP A 61 -14.80 -12.65 -16.67
N ILE A 62 -14.33 -13.50 -15.76
CA ILE A 62 -14.81 -14.88 -15.62
C ILE A 62 -16.26 -14.87 -15.14
N VAL A 63 -16.58 -14.01 -14.18
CA VAL A 63 -17.95 -13.86 -13.67
C VAL A 63 -18.88 -13.37 -14.77
N ALA A 64 -18.48 -12.34 -15.51
CA ALA A 64 -19.27 -11.79 -16.63
C ALA A 64 -19.56 -12.87 -17.68
N ARG A 65 -18.53 -13.63 -18.08
CA ARG A 65 -18.67 -14.76 -19.02
C ARG A 65 -19.60 -15.86 -18.50
N ARG A 66 -19.49 -16.24 -17.23
CA ARG A 66 -20.27 -17.36 -16.65
C ARG A 66 -21.71 -17.00 -16.32
N THR A 67 -21.96 -15.73 -16.00
CA THR A 67 -23.29 -15.22 -15.63
C THR A 67 -24.02 -14.56 -16.81
N GLY A 68 -23.31 -14.27 -17.91
CA GLY A 68 -23.86 -13.56 -19.06
C GLY A 68 -24.21 -12.09 -18.78
N LYS A 69 -23.60 -11.48 -17.75
CA LYS A 69 -23.87 -10.11 -17.31
C LYS A 69 -22.65 -9.22 -17.54
N ASP A 70 -22.86 -8.06 -18.17
CA ASP A 70 -21.79 -7.09 -18.43
C ASP A 70 -21.26 -6.41 -17.15
N SER A 71 -22.12 -6.26 -16.13
CA SER A 71 -21.75 -5.68 -14.85
C SER A 71 -22.15 -6.59 -13.68
N PRO A 72 -21.44 -7.72 -13.50
CA PRO A 72 -21.79 -8.69 -12.47
C PRO A 72 -21.62 -8.12 -11.06
N GLN A 73 -22.46 -8.59 -10.15
CA GLN A 73 -22.49 -8.27 -8.73
C GLN A 73 -22.07 -9.48 -7.90
N GLU A 74 -21.78 -9.26 -6.61
CA GLU A 74 -21.40 -10.33 -5.68
C GLU A 74 -22.43 -11.47 -5.64
N LYS A 75 -23.72 -11.11 -5.66
CA LYS A 75 -24.83 -12.07 -5.69
C LYS A 75 -24.80 -12.99 -6.90
N ASP A 76 -24.35 -12.50 -8.06
CA ASP A 76 -24.27 -13.32 -9.27
C ASP A 76 -23.25 -14.46 -9.13
N ILE A 77 -22.17 -14.21 -8.37
CA ILE A 77 -21.17 -15.24 -8.05
C ILE A 77 -21.75 -16.23 -7.04
N GLN A 78 -22.43 -15.74 -6.01
CA GLN A 78 -23.06 -16.57 -4.98
C GLN A 78 -24.10 -17.51 -5.58
N ASP A 79 -24.97 -16.98 -6.43
CA ASP A 79 -26.02 -17.77 -7.09
C ASP A 79 -25.37 -18.82 -8.02
N TRP A 80 -24.41 -18.40 -8.85
CA TRP A 80 -23.69 -19.33 -9.74
C TRP A 80 -22.99 -20.44 -8.97
N CYS A 81 -22.25 -20.13 -7.91
CA CYS A 81 -21.57 -21.15 -7.11
C CYS A 81 -22.57 -22.07 -6.40
N SER A 82 -23.69 -21.55 -5.89
CA SER A 82 -24.71 -22.37 -5.23
C SER A 82 -25.31 -23.41 -6.16
N GLU A 83 -25.60 -23.01 -7.41
CA GLU A 83 -26.16 -23.89 -8.44
C GLU A 83 -25.18 -24.97 -8.92
N HIS A 84 -23.89 -24.65 -8.97
CA HIS A 84 -22.89 -25.52 -9.61
C HIS A 84 -22.14 -26.44 -8.64
N LEU A 85 -22.04 -26.10 -7.35
CA LEU A 85 -21.28 -26.87 -6.37
C LEU A 85 -21.76 -28.33 -6.21
N LEU A 86 -23.05 -28.59 -6.43
CA LEU A 86 -23.63 -29.93 -6.31
C LEU A 86 -23.68 -30.72 -7.63
N GLN A 87 -23.30 -30.11 -8.75
CA GLN A 87 -23.28 -30.76 -10.06
C GLN A 87 -22.18 -31.82 -10.13
N LYS A 88 -22.46 -32.91 -10.86
CA LYS A 88 -21.56 -34.06 -11.01
C LYS A 88 -20.70 -33.96 -12.27
N ASP A 89 -21.22 -33.33 -13.30
CA ASP A 89 -20.63 -33.10 -14.62
C ASP A 89 -19.84 -31.77 -14.66
N TYR A 90 -18.95 -31.60 -13.69
CA TYR A 90 -18.27 -30.33 -13.45
C TYR A 90 -17.00 -30.08 -14.28
N GLU A 91 -16.62 -31.00 -15.16
CA GLU A 91 -15.34 -30.95 -15.88
C GLU A 91 -15.18 -29.69 -16.74
N THR A 92 -16.26 -29.13 -17.27
CA THR A 92 -16.25 -27.96 -18.17
C THR A 92 -16.16 -26.61 -17.44
N PHE A 93 -16.35 -26.59 -16.11
CA PHE A 93 -16.35 -25.36 -15.32
C PHE A 93 -15.56 -25.44 -14.02
N LYS A 94 -14.95 -26.59 -13.68
CA LYS A 94 -14.17 -26.78 -12.46
C LYS A 94 -13.03 -25.77 -12.29
N ASP A 95 -12.37 -25.38 -13.38
CA ASP A 95 -11.25 -24.43 -13.33
C ASP A 95 -11.70 -23.02 -12.97
N ASP A 96 -12.87 -22.60 -13.45
CA ASP A 96 -13.47 -21.34 -13.07
C ASP A 96 -14.06 -21.41 -11.66
N ALA A 97 -14.69 -22.53 -11.29
CA ALA A 97 -15.16 -22.75 -9.92
C ALA A 97 -14.03 -22.74 -8.88
N SER A 98 -12.84 -23.24 -9.23
CA SER A 98 -11.63 -23.17 -8.38
C SER A 98 -11.09 -21.74 -8.17
N LYS A 99 -11.68 -20.75 -8.84
CA LYS A 99 -11.39 -19.32 -8.66
C LYS A 99 -12.58 -18.60 -8.01
N LEU A 100 -13.79 -18.94 -8.45
CA LEU A 100 -15.02 -18.23 -8.09
C LEU A 100 -15.69 -18.71 -6.80
N CYS A 101 -15.56 -19.99 -6.46
CA CYS A 101 -16.32 -20.61 -5.36
C CYS A 101 -15.46 -20.92 -4.14
N VAL A 102 -14.21 -20.44 -4.12
CA VAL A 102 -13.24 -20.75 -3.08
C VAL A 102 -12.65 -19.48 -2.48
N ASN A 103 -12.26 -19.57 -1.22
CA ASN A 103 -11.53 -18.55 -0.49
C ASN A 103 -10.03 -18.62 -0.83
N ASN A 104 -9.64 -18.15 -2.01
CA ASN A 104 -8.24 -18.19 -2.45
C ASN A 104 -7.83 -16.94 -3.25
N PRO A 105 -7.63 -15.79 -2.59
CA PRO A 105 -7.15 -14.59 -3.26
C PRO A 105 -5.78 -14.86 -3.89
N ARG A 106 -5.61 -14.56 -5.20
CA ARG A 106 -4.33 -14.78 -5.91
C ARG A 106 -3.44 -13.55 -5.93
N THR A 107 -3.99 -12.39 -5.60
CA THR A 107 -3.30 -11.10 -5.58
C THR A 107 -3.33 -10.46 -4.20
N VAL A 108 -2.33 -9.62 -3.91
CA VAL A 108 -2.33 -8.76 -2.71
C VAL A 108 -3.57 -7.87 -2.72
N ARG A 109 -3.98 -7.35 -3.87
CA ARG A 109 -5.21 -6.56 -4.03
C ARG A 109 -6.44 -7.31 -3.54
N ALA A 110 -6.67 -8.51 -4.04
CA ALA A 110 -7.77 -9.36 -3.63
C ALA A 110 -7.72 -9.63 -2.11
N LYS A 111 -6.54 -9.95 -1.57
CA LYS A 111 -6.38 -10.18 -0.13
C LYS A 111 -6.71 -8.94 0.72
N ILE A 112 -6.35 -7.74 0.26
CA ILE A 112 -6.71 -6.49 0.94
C ILE A 112 -8.23 -6.26 0.89
N VAL A 113 -8.86 -6.43 -0.27
CA VAL A 113 -10.32 -6.33 -0.42
C VAL A 113 -11.03 -7.34 0.47
N GLN A 114 -10.53 -8.57 0.56
CA GLN A 114 -11.06 -9.58 1.47
C GLN A 114 -11.01 -9.14 2.95
N GLN A 115 -9.91 -8.50 3.37
CA GLN A 115 -9.73 -8.06 4.77
C GLN A 115 -10.47 -6.77 5.11
N SER A 116 -10.62 -5.85 4.16
CA SER A 116 -11.05 -4.47 4.42
C SER A 116 -12.26 -4.03 3.60
N GLY A 117 -12.78 -4.88 2.73
CA GLY A 117 -13.94 -4.62 1.85
C GLY A 117 -13.61 -3.84 0.58
N ASP A 118 -12.55 -3.01 0.59
CA ASP A 118 -12.07 -2.27 -0.57
C ASP A 118 -10.58 -1.89 -0.43
N ILE A 119 -10.06 -1.15 -1.41
CA ILE A 119 -8.70 -0.57 -1.41
C ILE A 119 -8.70 0.95 -1.16
N LYS A 120 -9.78 1.53 -0.63
CA LYS A 120 -9.88 3.00 -0.41
C LYS A 120 -8.96 3.51 0.68
N SER A 121 -8.34 2.62 1.46
CA SER A 121 -7.26 2.99 2.37
C SER A 121 -5.94 3.25 1.64
N LEU A 122 -5.79 2.79 0.39
CA LEU A 122 -4.60 2.98 -0.44
C LEU A 122 -4.79 4.16 -1.39
N ILE A 123 -3.69 4.81 -1.79
CA ILE A 123 -3.67 5.91 -2.77
C ILE A 123 -4.44 5.51 -4.04
N GLU A 124 -4.30 4.25 -4.45
CA GLU A 124 -4.92 3.76 -5.68
C GLU A 124 -6.45 3.69 -5.63
N GLY A 125 -7.03 3.55 -4.42
CA GLY A 125 -8.48 3.52 -4.22
C GLY A 125 -9.07 4.78 -3.60
N SER A 126 -8.25 5.74 -3.16
CA SER A 126 -8.70 6.83 -2.28
C SER A 126 -8.66 8.23 -2.90
N SER A 127 -7.96 8.42 -4.01
CA SER A 127 -7.59 9.77 -4.47
C SER A 127 -7.85 10.00 -5.95
N ASP A 128 -8.42 11.16 -6.24
CA ASP A 128 -8.58 11.68 -7.60
C ASP A 128 -7.26 12.19 -8.18
N ASN A 129 -6.26 12.49 -7.33
CA ASN A 129 -4.94 12.98 -7.75
C ASN A 129 -3.82 12.12 -7.15
N LYS A 130 -3.79 10.87 -7.61
CA LYS A 130 -2.86 9.81 -7.17
C LYS A 130 -1.41 10.23 -7.29
N ASP A 131 -1.04 10.93 -8.36
CA ASP A 131 0.35 11.31 -8.62
C ASP A 131 0.90 12.26 -7.55
N LYS A 132 0.08 13.25 -7.13
CA LYS A 132 0.46 14.14 -6.02
C LYS A 132 0.58 13.37 -4.70
N ASP A 133 -0.31 12.41 -4.43
CA ASP A 133 -0.24 11.62 -3.21
C ASP A 133 0.96 10.68 -3.18
N TYR A 134 1.36 10.10 -4.32
CA TYR A 134 2.59 9.31 -4.41
C TYR A 134 3.85 10.16 -4.17
N LYS A 135 3.88 11.40 -4.66
CA LYS A 135 4.95 12.36 -4.39
C LYS A 135 5.08 12.69 -2.89
N VAL A 136 3.97 13.05 -2.25
CA VAL A 136 3.95 13.32 -0.79
C VAL A 136 4.25 12.05 0.01
N ALA A 137 3.73 10.92 -0.41
CA ALA A 137 4.03 9.62 0.20
C ALA A 137 5.53 9.31 0.18
N TYR A 138 6.17 9.48 -0.98
CA TYR A 138 7.59 9.25 -1.17
C TYR A 138 8.44 10.15 -0.27
N ILE A 139 8.22 11.47 -0.30
CA ILE A 139 9.09 12.41 0.41
C ILE A 139 9.10 12.17 1.93
N PHE A 140 7.97 11.75 2.51
CA PHE A 140 7.87 11.40 3.93
C PHE A 140 8.32 9.97 4.26
N ARG A 141 8.53 9.10 3.27
CA ARG A 141 8.94 7.70 3.46
C ARG A 141 10.38 7.43 3.04
N LYS A 142 11.02 8.32 2.27
CA LYS A 142 12.40 8.14 1.78
C LYS A 142 13.43 7.92 2.88
N HIS A 143 13.14 8.38 4.11
CA HIS A 143 13.98 8.22 5.29
C HIS A 143 13.83 6.88 6.02
N ILE A 144 12.87 6.02 5.61
CA ILE A 144 12.71 4.68 6.16
C ILE A 144 13.86 3.81 5.64
N SER A 145 14.57 3.12 6.54
CA SER A 145 15.68 2.24 6.17
C SER A 145 15.25 1.19 5.13
N GLY A 146 16.02 1.09 4.04
CA GLY A 146 15.77 0.16 2.94
C GLY A 146 14.60 0.53 2.00
N PHE A 147 13.86 1.61 2.25
CA PHE A 147 12.70 1.99 1.44
C PHE A 147 13.06 2.31 -0.02
N THR A 148 14.10 3.12 -0.24
CA THR A 148 14.57 3.50 -1.58
C THR A 148 14.98 2.27 -2.39
N LYS A 149 15.70 1.34 -1.76
CA LYS A 149 16.04 0.03 -2.34
C LYS A 149 14.80 -0.81 -2.66
N LEU A 150 13.81 -0.84 -1.76
CA LEU A 150 12.57 -1.60 -1.95
C LEU A 150 11.80 -1.14 -3.20
N ILE A 151 11.68 0.17 -3.41
CA ILE A 151 11.00 0.74 -4.58
C ILE A 151 11.88 0.77 -5.83
N GLY A 152 13.13 0.29 -5.75
CA GLY A 152 14.07 0.26 -6.87
C GLY A 152 14.53 1.65 -7.31
N PHE A 153 14.59 2.60 -6.39
CA PHE A 153 14.97 3.99 -6.66
C PHE A 153 16.24 4.35 -5.88
N THR A 154 17.20 4.98 -6.54
CA THR A 154 18.37 5.54 -5.88
C THR A 154 18.32 7.05 -6.06
N PRO A 155 18.10 7.84 -4.98
CA PRO A 155 18.12 9.29 -5.09
C PRO A 155 19.52 9.77 -5.53
N PRO A 156 19.61 10.93 -6.20
CA PRO A 156 20.88 11.53 -6.52
C PRO A 156 21.72 11.76 -5.26
N SER A 157 23.04 11.65 -5.38
CA SER A 157 23.95 11.86 -4.26
C SER A 157 23.86 13.31 -3.77
N GLU A 158 23.52 13.49 -2.50
CA GLU A 158 23.61 14.78 -1.83
C GLU A 158 25.09 15.10 -1.58
N LYS A 159 25.60 16.17 -2.17
CA LYS A 159 26.93 16.69 -1.83
C LYS A 159 26.80 17.66 -0.66
N GLU A 160 27.74 17.57 0.27
CA GLU A 160 27.78 18.46 1.43
C GLU A 160 27.90 19.92 0.99
N GLY A 161 26.97 20.77 1.44
CA GLY A 161 26.91 22.19 1.08
C GLY A 161 26.10 22.55 -0.17
N GLU A 162 25.57 21.58 -0.92
CA GLU A 162 24.65 21.82 -2.05
C GLU A 162 23.17 21.71 -1.61
N GLU A 163 22.25 22.31 -2.38
CA GLU A 163 20.82 22.16 -2.11
C GLU A 163 20.39 20.69 -2.24
N VAL A 164 19.58 20.22 -1.28
CA VAL A 164 19.05 18.86 -1.28
C VAL A 164 18.13 18.68 -2.48
N ILE A 165 18.54 17.84 -3.43
CA ILE A 165 17.72 17.43 -4.58
C ILE A 165 16.85 16.26 -4.14
N GLU A 166 15.57 16.51 -3.89
CA GLU A 166 14.68 15.48 -3.35
C GLU A 166 14.27 14.44 -4.41
N ASN A 167 14.24 14.86 -5.69
CA ASN A 167 13.76 14.09 -6.83
C ASN A 167 12.40 13.46 -6.53
N ILE A 168 11.45 14.31 -6.12
CA ILE A 168 10.11 13.92 -5.70
C ILE A 168 9.35 13.28 -6.87
N VAL A 169 9.58 13.76 -8.09
CA VAL A 169 8.96 13.22 -9.30
C VAL A 169 9.39 11.77 -9.53
N GLY A 170 10.71 11.52 -9.63
CA GLY A 170 11.22 10.16 -9.88
C GLY A 170 10.92 9.21 -8.73
N GLY A 171 11.07 9.67 -7.48
CA GLY A 171 10.75 8.85 -6.30
C GLY A 171 9.26 8.53 -6.16
N GLY A 172 8.39 9.49 -6.46
CA GLY A 172 6.94 9.30 -6.48
C GLY A 172 6.51 8.30 -7.56
N GLU A 173 7.08 8.40 -8.76
CA GLU A 173 6.82 7.45 -9.86
C GLU A 173 7.31 6.04 -9.53
N ALA A 174 8.51 5.91 -8.93
CA ALA A 174 9.04 4.62 -8.49
C ALA A 174 8.15 3.98 -7.42
N LEU A 175 7.68 4.75 -6.44
CA LEU A 175 6.73 4.26 -5.43
C LEU A 175 5.40 3.84 -6.07
N LYS A 176 4.84 4.63 -6.99
CA LYS A 176 3.61 4.29 -7.72
C LYS A 176 3.75 2.96 -8.45
N LYS A 177 4.84 2.80 -9.20
CA LYS A 177 5.13 1.55 -9.94
C LYS A 177 5.28 0.36 -9.01
N TRP A 178 5.98 0.53 -7.89
CA TRP A 178 6.14 -0.52 -6.89
C TRP A 178 4.79 -0.92 -6.26
N CYS A 179 3.95 0.05 -5.90
CA CYS A 179 2.63 -0.19 -5.33
C CYS A 179 1.71 -0.95 -6.29
N LEU A 180 1.62 -0.52 -7.55
CA LEU A 180 0.82 -1.19 -8.58
C LEU A 180 1.30 -2.63 -8.83
N LYS A 181 2.62 -2.82 -8.99
CA LYS A 181 3.20 -4.17 -9.17
C LYS A 181 2.93 -5.07 -7.96
N SER A 182 3.04 -4.52 -6.75
CA SER A 182 2.83 -5.26 -5.51
C SER A 182 1.38 -5.69 -5.35
N LEU A 183 0.42 -4.85 -5.74
CA LEU A 183 -1.01 -5.18 -5.71
C LEU A 183 -1.36 -6.39 -6.58
N GLU A 184 -0.72 -6.53 -7.74
CA GLU A 184 -0.94 -7.65 -8.68
C GLU A 184 -0.06 -8.89 -8.38
N SER A 185 0.81 -8.80 -7.37
CA SER A 185 1.68 -9.92 -6.98
C SER A 185 0.94 -10.93 -6.10
N LYS A 186 1.48 -12.15 -5.99
CA LYS A 186 0.96 -13.17 -5.08
C LYS A 186 0.92 -12.64 -3.65
N PRO A 187 -0.15 -12.93 -2.88
CA PRO A 187 -0.26 -12.45 -1.51
C PRO A 187 0.81 -13.10 -0.64
N ASP A 188 1.49 -12.24 0.10
CA ASP A 188 2.42 -12.58 1.16
C ASP A 188 2.17 -11.59 2.30
N ASP A 189 2.15 -12.06 3.55
CA ASP A 189 1.74 -11.23 4.68
C ASP A 189 2.67 -10.01 4.88
N SER A 190 3.96 -10.18 4.61
CA SER A 190 4.92 -9.05 4.63
C SER A 190 4.62 -8.07 3.51
N LEU A 191 4.39 -8.56 2.29
CA LEU A 191 4.05 -7.71 1.15
C LEU A 191 2.73 -6.95 1.37
N ILE A 192 1.70 -7.60 1.91
CA ILE A 192 0.42 -6.98 2.23
C ILE A 192 0.62 -5.86 3.26
N SER A 193 1.37 -6.13 4.33
CA SER A 193 1.68 -5.14 5.36
C SER A 193 2.45 -3.95 4.79
N ASN A 194 3.45 -4.22 3.94
CA ASN A 194 4.22 -3.19 3.26
C ASN A 194 3.34 -2.35 2.33
N VAL A 195 2.47 -2.97 1.53
CA VAL A 195 1.53 -2.23 0.66
C VAL A 195 0.59 -1.36 1.49
N LYS A 196 -0.03 -1.89 2.54
CA LYS A 196 -0.90 -1.11 3.43
C LYS A 196 -0.16 0.06 4.08
N THR A 197 1.11 -0.10 4.42
CA THR A 197 1.88 0.96 5.09
C THR A 197 2.43 1.99 4.12
N LEU A 198 2.95 1.55 2.98
CA LEU A 198 3.72 2.38 2.04
C LEU A 198 2.86 2.99 0.93
N CYS A 199 1.79 2.32 0.52
CA CYS A 199 0.89 2.77 -0.55
C CYS A 199 -0.35 3.51 -0.03
N SER A 200 -0.41 3.80 1.27
CA SER A 200 -1.48 4.61 1.86
C SER A 200 -1.20 6.11 1.72
N PRO A 201 -2.23 6.95 1.52
CA PRO A 201 -2.06 8.40 1.44
C PRO A 201 -1.61 8.94 2.80
N LYS A 202 -0.86 10.04 2.79
CA LYS A 202 -0.46 10.73 4.03
C LYS A 202 -1.61 11.52 4.65
N GLY A 203 -2.66 11.83 3.89
CA GLY A 203 -3.84 12.58 4.36
C GLY A 203 -3.56 14.06 4.61
N PHE A 204 -2.53 14.59 3.96
CA PHE A 204 -2.19 16.02 3.86
C PHE A 204 -1.28 16.18 2.63
N LYS A 205 -1.27 17.39 2.07
CA LYS A 205 -0.49 17.81 0.90
C LYS A 205 0.24 19.12 1.17
N THR A 206 -0.29 19.99 2.02
CA THR A 206 0.33 21.29 2.36
C THR A 206 0.95 21.29 3.75
N ILE A 207 1.79 22.28 4.01
CA ILE A 207 2.35 22.53 5.35
C ILE A 207 1.23 22.76 6.37
N LEU A 208 0.23 23.59 6.02
CA LEU A 208 -0.91 23.86 6.89
C LEU A 208 -1.65 22.56 7.25
N GLU A 209 -2.02 21.75 6.25
CA GLU A 209 -2.72 20.48 6.49
C GLU A 209 -1.93 19.53 7.40
N LEU A 210 -0.60 19.47 7.27
CA LEU A 210 0.26 18.72 8.18
C LEU A 210 0.17 19.27 9.62
N ILE A 211 0.24 20.59 9.79
CA ILE A 211 0.10 21.23 11.11
C ILE A 211 -1.26 20.92 11.74
N LYS A 212 -2.35 20.99 10.95
CA LYS A 212 -3.70 20.61 11.42
C LYS A 212 -3.74 19.16 11.86
N LYS A 213 -3.20 18.26 11.04
CA LYS A 213 -3.17 16.82 11.33
C LYS A 213 -2.38 16.48 12.59
N LEU A 214 -1.35 17.26 12.91
CA LEU A 214 -0.57 17.10 14.13
C LEU A 214 -1.18 17.82 15.35
N GLY A 215 -2.32 18.51 15.20
CA GLY A 215 -2.95 19.29 16.27
C GLY A 215 -2.14 20.52 16.69
N GLN A 216 -1.32 21.08 15.80
CA GLN A 216 -0.37 22.15 16.10
C GLN A 216 -0.83 23.55 15.65
N GLU A 217 -2.09 23.72 15.25
CA GLU A 217 -2.62 25.00 14.77
C GLU A 217 -2.47 26.12 15.81
N GLY A 218 -2.75 25.86 17.08
CA GLY A 218 -2.60 26.86 18.16
C GLY A 218 -1.15 27.28 18.45
N LEU A 219 -0.17 26.63 17.80
CA LEU A 219 1.23 27.00 17.84
C LEU A 219 1.60 28.01 16.73
N LEU A 220 0.73 28.30 15.77
CA LEU A 220 1.04 29.25 14.71
C LEU A 220 1.21 30.67 15.27
N LEU A 221 2.35 31.28 14.96
CA LEU A 221 2.66 32.65 15.38
C LEU A 221 1.95 33.72 14.53
N THR A 222 1.21 33.31 13.49
CA THR A 222 0.50 34.24 12.60
C THR A 222 -0.83 34.73 13.17
N ASP A 223 -1.36 34.07 14.20
CA ASP A 223 -2.55 34.56 14.91
C ASP A 223 -2.25 35.87 15.65
N ASP A 224 -3.19 36.81 15.63
CA ASP A 224 -3.02 38.14 16.25
C ASP A 224 -2.78 38.06 17.77
N SER A 225 -3.32 37.02 18.42
CA SER A 225 -3.08 36.72 19.84
C SER A 225 -1.62 36.40 20.16
N ASN A 226 -0.81 36.08 19.15
CA ASN A 226 0.59 35.65 19.29
C ASN A 226 1.60 36.72 18.88
N THR A 227 1.16 37.97 18.68
CA THR A 227 2.00 39.08 18.20
C THR A 227 3.29 39.27 19.02
N ALA A 228 3.22 39.18 20.35
CA ALA A 228 4.40 39.31 21.20
C ALA A 228 5.45 38.21 20.93
N GLN A 229 5.01 36.96 20.77
CA GLN A 229 5.93 35.84 20.48
C GLN A 229 6.48 35.93 19.05
N LEU A 230 5.68 36.42 18.10
CA LEU A 230 6.14 36.68 16.74
C LEU A 230 7.25 37.74 16.70
N ILE A 231 7.13 38.83 17.47
CA ILE A 231 8.17 39.86 17.62
C ILE A 231 9.45 39.27 18.23
N MET A 232 9.31 38.44 19.28
CA MET A 232 10.47 37.76 19.89
C MET A 232 11.17 36.84 18.89
N LYS A 233 10.40 36.03 18.14
CA LYS A 233 10.94 35.14 17.10
C LYS A 233 11.65 35.93 16.00
N TYR A 234 11.06 37.02 15.51
CA TYR A 234 11.70 37.91 14.55
C TYR A 234 13.05 38.42 15.07
N ASN A 235 13.09 38.94 16.30
CA ASN A 235 14.35 39.41 16.90
C ASN A 235 15.42 38.32 17.05
N GLN A 236 15.02 37.05 17.20
CA GLN A 236 15.93 35.92 17.25
C GLN A 236 16.53 35.55 15.87
N ILE A 237 15.84 35.87 14.77
CA ILE A 237 16.21 35.43 13.43
C ILE A 237 16.69 36.54 12.51
N LYS A 238 16.43 37.81 12.83
CA LYS A 238 16.69 38.97 11.97
C LYS A 238 18.14 39.06 11.46
N ASP A 239 19.10 38.66 12.30
CA ASP A 239 20.53 38.73 11.98
C ASP A 239 21.07 37.42 11.38
N LYS A 240 20.23 36.37 11.26
CA LYS A 240 20.65 35.09 10.69
C LYS A 240 20.73 35.20 9.16
N SER A 241 21.81 34.69 8.58
CA SER A 241 22.02 34.65 7.13
C SER A 241 20.82 34.08 6.35
N SER A 242 20.21 33.00 6.86
CA SER A 242 19.03 32.37 6.27
C SER A 242 17.80 33.29 6.16
N TRP A 243 17.69 34.32 7.00
CA TRP A 243 16.60 35.31 6.95
C TRP A 243 17.01 36.49 6.07
N VAL A 244 18.20 37.05 6.30
CA VAL A 244 18.75 38.21 5.57
C VAL A 244 18.80 37.98 4.05
N GLN A 245 19.12 36.76 3.62
CA GLN A 245 19.18 36.43 2.19
C GLN A 245 17.79 36.40 1.51
N GLU A 246 16.73 36.12 2.27
CA GLU A 246 15.36 35.96 1.77
C GLU A 246 14.51 37.24 1.96
N SER A 247 14.83 38.09 2.94
CA SER A 247 14.02 39.25 3.32
C SER A 247 14.22 40.51 2.45
N LYS A 248 14.73 40.39 1.22
CA LYS A 248 15.23 41.50 0.36
C LYS A 248 14.16 42.49 -0.15
N SER A 249 12.97 42.54 0.45
CA SER A 249 11.83 43.30 -0.08
C SER A 249 11.55 44.64 0.61
N SER A 250 12.29 45.02 1.66
CA SER A 250 12.11 46.31 2.31
C SER A 250 13.40 46.75 3.02
N ASN A 251 13.75 48.03 2.91
CA ASN A 251 14.91 48.63 3.60
C ASN A 251 14.79 48.62 5.14
N GLU A 252 13.69 48.10 5.68
CA GLU A 252 13.43 47.87 7.11
C GLU A 252 12.63 46.56 7.26
N SER A 253 13.29 45.41 7.15
CA SER A 253 12.62 44.13 7.43
C SER A 253 12.10 44.14 8.88
N ASN A 254 10.82 43.82 9.12
CA ASN A 254 10.23 43.82 10.47
C ASN A 254 9.39 42.55 10.73
N TYR A 255 8.73 42.47 11.89
CA TYR A 255 7.94 41.29 12.26
C TYR A 255 6.72 41.05 11.35
N PHE A 256 6.23 42.07 10.64
CA PHE A 256 5.16 41.89 9.64
C PHE A 256 5.65 41.10 8.42
N ASP A 257 6.91 41.27 8.03
CA ASP A 257 7.50 40.46 6.94
C ASP A 257 7.59 39.00 7.35
N LEU A 258 7.92 38.72 8.61
CA LEU A 258 7.89 37.35 9.14
C LEU A 258 6.47 36.78 9.12
N LYS A 259 5.46 37.55 9.56
CA LYS A 259 4.05 37.13 9.48
C LYS A 259 3.65 36.80 8.05
N LYS A 260 3.94 37.71 7.12
CA LYS A 260 3.63 37.55 5.70
C LYS A 260 4.32 36.33 5.10
N TRP A 261 5.61 36.14 5.39
CA TRP A 261 6.36 34.97 4.94
C TRP A 261 5.71 33.67 5.42
N CYS A 262 5.29 33.62 6.69
CA CYS A 262 4.58 32.46 7.24
C CYS A 262 3.23 32.22 6.54
N GLU A 263 2.45 33.27 6.32
CA GLU A 263 1.16 33.18 5.63
C GLU A 263 1.30 32.72 4.17
N GLU A 264 2.35 33.15 3.46
CA GLU A 264 2.63 32.73 2.08
C GLU A 264 3.11 31.28 2.00
N HIS A 265 3.92 30.82 2.97
CA HIS A 265 4.56 29.51 2.90
C HIS A 265 3.71 28.38 3.49
N LYS A 266 2.74 28.65 4.36
CA LYS A 266 1.90 27.61 4.97
C LYS A 266 1.07 26.81 3.96
N GLU A 267 0.73 27.42 2.82
CA GLU A 267 -0.06 26.76 1.76
C GLU A 267 0.80 26.00 0.74
N LYS A 268 2.13 26.06 0.85
CA LYS A 268 3.03 25.34 -0.08
C LYS A 268 2.85 23.83 0.03
N ASN A 269 2.91 23.16 -1.11
CA ASN A 269 2.65 21.73 -1.20
C ASN A 269 3.93 20.91 -1.05
N PHE A 270 3.86 19.80 -0.33
CA PHE A 270 4.95 18.82 -0.18
C PHE A 270 5.24 18.01 -1.45
N TYR A 271 4.47 18.18 -2.53
CA TYR A 271 4.80 17.62 -3.85
C TYR A 271 5.60 18.60 -4.73
N GLU A 272 5.93 19.79 -4.22
CA GLU A 272 6.82 20.76 -4.86
C GLU A 272 8.26 20.56 -4.35
N GLU A 273 9.23 20.63 -5.25
CA GLU A 273 10.65 20.47 -4.93
C GLU A 273 11.12 21.49 -3.88
N GLY A 274 11.95 21.01 -2.95
CA GLY A 274 12.54 21.82 -1.88
C GLY A 274 11.56 22.24 -0.77
N VAL A 275 10.26 21.96 -0.89
CA VAL A 275 9.32 22.34 0.18
C VAL A 275 9.59 21.52 1.45
N PHE A 276 9.87 20.23 1.33
CA PHE A 276 10.11 19.38 2.50
C PHE A 276 11.47 19.64 3.16
N SER A 277 12.54 19.79 2.37
CA SER A 277 13.92 19.87 2.89
C SER A 277 14.35 21.29 3.22
N ASN A 278 13.81 22.30 2.53
CA ASN A 278 14.22 23.70 2.68
C ASN A 278 13.13 24.55 3.35
N VAL A 279 11.93 24.60 2.77
CA VAL A 279 10.87 25.50 3.25
C VAL A 279 10.32 25.05 4.59
N TYR A 280 9.94 23.78 4.74
CA TYR A 280 9.21 23.30 5.90
C TYR A 280 10.02 23.37 7.20
N PRO A 281 11.33 23.04 7.25
CA PRO A 281 12.14 23.23 8.46
C PRO A 281 12.24 24.71 8.86
N LYS A 282 12.42 25.61 7.89
CA LYS A 282 12.39 27.06 8.13
C LYS A 282 11.03 27.50 8.65
N PHE A 283 9.95 27.02 8.03
CA PHE A 283 8.58 27.31 8.48
C PHE A 283 8.34 26.88 9.91
N ARG A 284 8.68 25.63 10.25
CA ARG A 284 8.52 25.11 11.61
C ARG A 284 9.29 25.95 12.63
N PHE A 285 10.51 26.36 12.29
CA PHE A 285 11.35 27.17 13.18
C PHE A 285 10.85 28.62 13.30
N ARG A 286 10.40 29.23 12.20
CA ARG A 286 10.03 30.65 12.09
C ARG A 286 8.59 30.95 12.49
N CYS A 287 7.67 30.03 12.24
CA CYS A 287 6.23 30.27 12.26
C CYS A 287 5.50 29.53 13.37
N LEU A 288 6.17 28.65 14.13
CA LEU A 288 5.57 27.96 15.27
C LEU A 288 6.19 28.43 16.59
N LYS A 289 5.36 28.45 17.64
CA LYS A 289 5.77 28.54 19.04
C LYS A 289 6.74 27.38 19.33
N SER A 290 7.85 27.71 19.96
CA SER A 290 8.91 26.79 20.39
C SER A 290 8.76 26.48 21.86
#